data_AF-A0AAW0JZL0-F1
#
_entry.id   AF-A0AAW0JZL0-F1
#
_cell.length_a   1.000
_cell.length_b   1.000
_cell.length_c   1.000
_cell.angle_alpha   90.00
_cell.angle_beta   90.00
_cell.angle_gamma   90.00
#
_symmetry.space_group_name_H-M   'P 1'
#
loop_
_entity.id
_entity.type
_entity.pdbx_description
1 polymer ?
#
loop_
_entity_poly.entity_id
_entity_poly.type
_entity_poly.pdbx_seq_one_letter_code
_entity_poly.pdbx_strand_id
1 'polypeptide(L)'
;MAFCRGDKVEVCSKQEGFVGSYYAATVIKNYGNEYAVQYKNLVAEDDQSRPLIVTVAGNELRPRPPKVLATGFHALDVVDVFDNDGWWVGKISFL
;
A
#
# COMPACT_ATOMS: atom_id res chain seq x y z
N MET A 1 9.97 -0.16 -14.88
CA MET A 1 8.58 0.01 -15.39
C MET A 1 8.04 1.30 -14.81
N ALA A 2 7.35 2.11 -15.61
CA ALA A 2 6.68 3.32 -15.13
C ALA A 2 5.19 3.03 -14.94
N PHE A 3 4.59 3.57 -13.88
CA PHE A 3 3.14 3.47 -13.67
C PHE A 3 2.39 4.54 -14.46
N CYS A 4 1.20 4.21 -14.92
CA CYS A 4 0.31 5.08 -15.66
C CYS A 4 -0.83 5.59 -14.78
N ARG A 5 -1.43 6.72 -15.17
CA ARG A 5 -2.65 7.21 -14.51
C ARG A 5 -3.74 6.14 -14.57
N GLY A 6 -4.32 5.83 -13.42
CA GLY A 6 -5.35 4.80 -13.25
C GLY A 6 -4.81 3.45 -12.75
N ASP A 7 -3.49 3.24 -12.73
CA ASP A 7 -2.91 2.00 -12.23
C ASP A 7 -3.17 1.83 -10.73
N LYS A 8 -3.55 0.61 -10.35
CA LYS A 8 -3.73 0.21 -8.95
C LYS A 8 -2.40 -0.27 -8.40
N VAL A 9 -1.92 0.44 -7.39
CA VAL A 9 -0.60 0.25 -6.78
C VAL A 9 -0.74 0.11 -5.27
N GLU A 10 0.34 -0.30 -4.64
CA GLU A 10 0.50 -0.19 -3.19
C GLU A 10 1.69 0.71 -2.89
N VAL A 11 1.52 1.61 -1.91
CA VAL A 11 2.57 2.47 -1.40
C VAL A 11 3.27 1.78 -0.25
N CYS A 12 4.59 1.63 -0.37
CA CYS A 12 5.50 1.05 0.61
C CYS A 12 6.20 2.20 1.34
N SER A 13 5.58 2.72 2.40
CA SER A 13 6.12 3.90 3.10
C SER A 13 7.43 3.55 3.81
N LYS A 14 8.44 4.41 3.65
CA LYS A 14 9.72 4.33 4.36
C LYS A 14 9.76 5.18 5.63
N GLN A 15 8.66 5.87 5.93
CA GLN A 15 8.55 6.71 7.11
C GLN A 15 8.53 5.85 8.38
N GLU A 16 9.23 6.30 9.42
CA GLU A 16 9.18 5.68 10.74
C GLU A 16 7.71 5.55 11.22
N GLY A 17 7.37 4.38 11.77
CA GLY A 17 6.00 4.02 12.13
C GLY A 17 5.19 3.37 11.01
N PHE A 18 5.61 3.47 9.74
CA PHE A 18 4.93 2.85 8.59
C PHE A 18 5.81 1.85 7.82
N VAL A 19 7.04 1.61 8.27
CA VAL A 19 7.94 0.62 7.67
C VAL A 19 7.31 -0.77 7.73
N GLY A 20 7.23 -1.45 6.58
CA GLY A 20 6.61 -2.78 6.46
C GLY A 20 5.10 -2.75 6.22
N SER A 21 4.51 -1.56 6.05
CA SER A 21 3.12 -1.39 5.63
C SER A 21 2.99 -1.20 4.11
N TYR A 22 1.84 -1.63 3.58
CA TYR A 22 1.45 -1.44 2.18
C TYR A 22 0.04 -0.87 2.12
N TYR A 23 -0.09 0.35 1.61
CA TYR A 23 -1.37 1.03 1.49
C TYR A 23 -1.86 1.04 0.05
N ALA A 24 -3.08 0.57 -0.17
CA ALA A 24 -3.68 0.55 -1.49
C ALA A 24 -3.91 1.98 -2.02
N ALA A 25 -3.46 2.25 -3.25
CA ALA A 25 -3.59 3.55 -3.88
C ALA A 25 -3.83 3.43 -5.40
N THR A 26 -4.21 4.55 -6.02
CA THR A 26 -4.35 4.69 -7.47
C THR A 26 -3.47 5.83 -7.96
N VAL A 27 -2.71 5.60 -9.02
CA VAL A 27 -1.89 6.65 -9.64
C VAL A 27 -2.79 7.68 -10.31
N ILE A 28 -2.66 8.95 -9.91
CA ILE A 28 -3.40 10.06 -10.53
C ILE A 28 -2.53 10.84 -11.52
N LYS A 29 -1.21 10.89 -11.31
CA LYS A 29 -0.27 11.57 -12.20
C LYS A 29 1.15 10.99 -12.08
N ASN A 30 1.86 10.99 -13.21
CA ASN A 30 3.25 10.57 -13.32
C ASN A 30 4.12 11.80 -13.65
N TYR A 31 5.20 12.02 -12.89
CA TYR A 31 6.16 13.12 -13.05
C TYR A 31 7.56 12.62 -13.47
N GLY A 32 7.66 11.41 -14.02
CA GLY A 32 8.90 10.72 -14.37
C GLY A 32 9.40 9.84 -13.23
N ASN A 33 10.00 10.46 -12.21
CA ASN A 33 10.59 9.76 -11.06
C ASN A 33 9.65 9.67 -9.86
N GLU A 34 8.63 10.53 -9.82
CA GLU A 34 7.65 10.65 -8.74
C GLU A 34 6.24 10.51 -9.28
N TYR A 35 5.33 10.14 -8.40
CA TYR A 35 3.94 9.85 -8.72
C TYR A 35 3.04 10.50 -7.69
N ALA A 36 2.03 11.24 -8.16
CA ALA A 36 0.91 11.56 -7.30
C ALA A 36 -0.02 10.35 -7.26
N VAL A 37 -0.35 9.91 -6.06
CA VAL A 37 -1.23 8.78 -5.79
C VAL A 37 -2.35 9.19 -4.87
N GLN A 38 -3.53 8.64 -5.10
CA GLN A 38 -4.69 8.76 -4.22
C GLN A 38 -4.85 7.48 -3.42
N TYR A 39 -4.79 7.56 -2.10
CA TYR A 39 -5.05 6.41 -1.24
C TYR A 39 -6.51 5.96 -1.32
N LYS A 40 -6.72 4.66 -1.17
CA LYS A 40 -8.05 4.05 -1.22
C LYS A 40 -8.82 4.26 0.09
N ASN A 41 -8.14 4.07 1.22
CA ASN A 41 -8.76 4.00 2.55
C ASN A 41 -8.33 5.16 3.47
N LEU A 42 -7.36 5.98 3.06
CA LEU A 42 -6.87 7.11 3.86
C LEU A 42 -7.51 8.41 3.37
N VAL A 43 -7.83 9.29 4.32
CA VAL A 43 -8.44 10.61 4.09
C VAL A 43 -7.49 11.72 4.51
N ALA A 44 -7.74 12.94 4.06
CA ALA A 44 -6.90 14.06 4.44
C ALA A 44 -7.17 14.53 5.88
N GLU A 45 -6.13 15.05 6.53
CA GLU A 45 -6.19 15.52 7.92
C GLU A 45 -7.11 16.74 8.11
N ASP A 46 -7.12 17.66 7.15
CA ASP A 46 -7.93 18.89 7.17
C ASP A 46 -9.38 18.66 6.75
N ASP A 47 -9.66 17.57 6.03
CA ASP A 47 -10.99 17.22 5.57
C ASP A 47 -11.11 15.70 5.39
N GLN A 48 -11.80 15.06 6.31
CA GLN A 48 -11.98 13.61 6.30
C GLN A 48 -12.96 13.13 5.20
N SER A 49 -13.64 14.05 4.49
CA SER A 49 -14.49 13.68 3.35
C SER A 49 -13.71 13.48 2.05
N ARG A 50 -12.47 13.99 1.98
CA ARG A 50 -11.61 13.87 0.80
C ARG A 50 -10.56 12.77 0.99
N PRO A 51 -10.27 11.98 -0.06
CA PRO A 51 -9.20 10.99 -0.01
C PRO A 51 -7.83 11.67 0.09
N LEU A 52 -6.89 11.03 0.79
CA LEU A 52 -5.53 11.49 0.91
C LEU A 52 -4.79 11.34 -0.43
N ILE A 53 -4.21 12.44 -0.91
CA ILE A 53 -3.37 12.48 -2.11
C ILE A 53 -1.98 12.92 -1.70
N VAL A 54 -0.97 12.15 -2.11
CA VAL A 54 0.44 12.43 -1.83
C VAL A 54 1.30 12.19 -3.06
N THR A 55 2.44 12.87 -3.11
CA THR A 55 3.50 12.58 -4.09
C THR A 55 4.52 11.65 -3.45
N VAL A 56 4.82 10.52 -4.10
CA VAL A 56 5.78 9.52 -3.61
C VAL A 56 6.80 9.18 -4.70
N ALA A 57 7.97 8.69 -4.28
CA ALA A 57 9.00 8.24 -5.20
C ALA A 57 8.58 6.92 -5.87
N GLY A 58 9.00 6.70 -7.12
CA GLY A 58 8.71 5.46 -7.84
C GLY A 58 9.21 4.18 -7.13
N ASN A 59 10.23 4.29 -6.27
CA ASN A 59 10.76 3.18 -5.48
C ASN A 59 9.99 2.91 -4.18
N GLU A 60 8.95 3.68 -3.89
CA GLU A 60 7.98 3.47 -2.82
C GLU A 60 6.66 2.90 -3.37
N LEU A 61 6.60 2.61 -4.68
CA LEU A 61 5.45 2.01 -5.33
C LEU A 61 5.74 0.58 -5.76
N ARG A 62 4.76 -0.30 -5.53
CA ARG A 62 4.71 -1.62 -6.16
C ARG A 62 3.38 -1.83 -6.87
N PRO A 63 3.33 -2.69 -7.91
CA PRO A 63 2.05 -3.13 -8.45
C PRO A 63 1.21 -3.79 -7.36
N ARG A 64 -0.12 -3.69 -7.46
CA ARG A 64 -1.00 -4.44 -6.57
C ARG A 64 -0.71 -5.96 -6.70
N PRO A 65 -0.53 -6.68 -5.57
CA PRO A 65 -0.23 -8.11 -5.61
C PRO A 65 -1.34 -8.90 -6.31
N PRO A 66 -0.99 -9.99 -7.01
CA PRO A 66 -1.97 -10.86 -7.64
C PRO A 66 -2.92 -11.45 -6.59
N LYS A 67 -4.17 -11.70 -6.97
CA LYS A 67 -5.10 -12.42 -6.10
C LYS A 67 -4.68 -13.89 -6.03
N VAL A 68 -4.24 -14.32 -4.86
CA VAL A 68 -3.92 -15.71 -4.55
C VAL A 68 -4.97 -16.28 -3.61
N LEU A 69 -5.38 -17.53 -3.85
CA LEU A 69 -6.21 -18.27 -2.91
C LEU A 69 -5.29 -18.92 -1.87
N ALA A 70 -5.33 -18.47 -0.62
CA ALA A 70 -4.61 -19.14 0.44
C ALA A 70 -5.33 -20.46 0.77
N THR A 71 -4.62 -21.58 0.66
CA THR A 71 -5.17 -22.92 0.98
C THR A 71 -5.10 -23.26 2.47
N GLY A 72 -4.49 -22.39 3.27
CA GLY A 72 -4.30 -22.53 4.72
C GLY A 72 -3.14 -21.66 5.19
N PHE A 73 -3.03 -21.47 6.50
CA PHE A 73 -1.90 -20.81 7.15
C PHE A 73 -1.31 -21.74 8.21
N HIS A 74 -0.02 -21.65 8.42
CA HIS A 74 0.73 -22.42 9.41
C HIS A 74 1.40 -21.52 10.45
N ALA A 75 1.67 -22.08 11.63
CA ALA A 75 2.52 -21.41 12.59
C ALA A 75 3.88 -21.10 11.94
N LEU A 76 4.41 -19.91 12.23
CA LEU A 76 5.63 -19.32 11.69
C LEU A 76 5.54 -18.79 10.25
N ASP A 77 4.40 -18.91 9.56
CA ASP A 77 4.22 -18.28 8.24
C ASP A 77 4.35 -16.75 8.35
N VAL A 78 5.06 -16.17 7.39
CA VAL A 78 5.10 -14.72 7.19
C VAL A 78 3.94 -14.35 6.29
N VAL A 79 3.07 -13.49 6.79
CA VAL A 79 1.81 -13.10 6.14
C VAL A 79 1.67 -11.60 6.12
N ASP A 80 0.89 -11.09 5.18
CA ASP A 80 0.41 -9.71 5.22
C ASP A 80 -0.93 -9.69 5.97
N VAL A 81 -1.01 -8.89 7.04
CA VAL A 81 -2.21 -8.70 7.88
C VAL A 81 -2.85 -7.38 7.52
N PHE A 82 -4.15 -7.37 7.22
CA PHE A 82 -4.88 -6.13 6.97
C PHE A 82 -5.31 -5.49 8.30
N ASP A 83 -4.69 -4.37 8.66
CA ASP A 83 -4.94 -3.61 9.88
C ASP A 83 -4.65 -2.12 9.67
N ASN A 84 -5.35 -1.23 10.37
CA ASN A 84 -5.19 0.23 10.21
C ASN A 84 -5.16 0.69 8.74
N ASP A 85 -6.12 0.17 7.96
CA ASP A 85 -6.33 0.49 6.54
C ASP A 85 -5.20 0.12 5.56
N GLY A 86 -4.18 -0.59 6.05
CA GLY A 86 -3.03 -1.08 5.28
C GLY A 86 -2.76 -2.57 5.49
N TRP A 87 -1.86 -3.12 4.68
CA TRP A 87 -1.32 -4.46 4.86
C TRP A 87 0.01 -4.39 5.59
N TRP A 88 0.19 -5.17 6.65
CA TRP A 88 1.38 -5.17 7.49
C TRP A 88 2.03 -6.54 7.48
N VAL A 89 3.35 -6.58 7.32
CA VAL A 89 4.10 -7.84 7.43
C VAL A 89 4.03 -8.34 8.88
N GLY A 90 3.51 -9.55 9.05
CA GLY A 90 3.40 -10.24 10.33
C GLY A 90 3.92 -11.68 10.26
N LYS A 91 4.06 -12.30 11.42
CA LYS A 91 4.42 -13.73 11.55
C LYS A 91 3.44 -14.42 12.49
N ILE A 92 2.90 -15.55 12.05
CA ILE A 92 1.97 -16.34 12.87
C ILE A 92 2.76 -17.00 14.01
N SER A 93 2.35 -16.80 15.26
CA SER A 93 3.02 -17.40 16.42
C SER A 93 2.57 -18.84 16.67
N PHE A 94 1.26 -19.06 16.72
CA PHE A 94 0.60 -20.34 16.92
C PHE A 94 -0.77 -20.31 16.22
N LEU A 95 -1.31 -21.48 15.88
CA LEU A 95 -2.62 -21.67 15.27
C LEU A 95 -3.67 -22.05 16.32
#